data_AF-I1CR46-F1
#
_entry.id   AF-I1CR46-F1
#
_cell.length_a   1.000
_cell.length_b   1.000
_cell.length_c   1.000
_cell.angle_alpha   90.00
_cell.angle_beta   90.00
_cell.angle_gamma   90.00
#
_symmetry.space_group_name_H-M   'P 1'
#
loop_
_entity.id
_entity.type
_entity.pdbx_description
1 polymer ?
#
loop_
_entity_poly.entity_id
_entity_poly.type
_entity_poly.pdbx_seq_one_letter_code
_entity_poly.pdbx_strand_id
1 'polypeptide(L)'
;MDSKGYRLTLPSSENGWLNRQDHEQLTAYLNEKNDKQEDRASEILENIQQVKSVTESIVMEQQEEKKEMIKDDKKPIEFLREWIWFPMIYTREKTISWSDIPPSHKKMTSQWKEHVECDSKAQFESNRLFKDMTEIKFDIHGKFANHNDLNKLQTWMEKKGCGKAFDYLFECRET
;
A
#
# COMPACT_ATOMS: atom_id res chain seq x y z
N MET A 1 -19.68 -52.75 20.53
CA MET A 1 -19.15 -51.40 20.81
C MET A 1 -19.27 -50.63 19.52
N ASP A 2 -20.24 -49.72 19.47
CA ASP A 2 -20.60 -48.99 18.26
C ASP A 2 -19.45 -48.08 17.81
N SER A 3 -18.83 -48.40 16.67
CA SER A 3 -17.92 -47.50 15.95
C SER A 3 -18.75 -46.39 15.29
N LYS A 4 -19.28 -45.48 16.10
CA LYS A 4 -20.07 -44.34 15.65
C LYS A 4 -19.15 -43.22 15.17
N GLY A 5 -19.20 -42.96 13.86
CA GLY A 5 -18.94 -41.69 13.17
C GLY A 5 -17.72 -40.90 13.62
N TYR A 6 -16.61 -41.01 12.89
CA TYR A 6 -15.47 -40.10 13.07
C TYR A 6 -15.66 -38.87 12.20
N ARG A 7 -15.76 -37.70 12.86
CA ARG A 7 -15.76 -36.40 12.19
C ARG A 7 -14.31 -35.96 12.02
N LEU A 8 -13.86 -35.78 10.78
CA LEU A 8 -12.55 -35.21 10.49
C LEU A 8 -12.57 -33.72 10.85
N THR A 9 -11.74 -33.33 11.82
CA THR A 9 -11.53 -31.93 12.19
C THR A 9 -10.08 -31.54 11.98
N LEU A 10 -9.87 -30.62 11.04
CA LEU A 10 -8.57 -29.99 10.81
C LEU A 10 -8.63 -28.54 11.36
N PRO A 11 -7.69 -28.12 12.21
CA PRO A 11 -7.63 -26.73 12.67
C PRO A 11 -7.21 -25.81 11.53
N SER A 12 -8.06 -24.84 11.17
CA SER A 12 -7.73 -23.83 10.15
C SER A 12 -6.52 -22.98 10.54
N SER A 13 -6.22 -22.84 11.84
CA SER A 13 -5.07 -22.08 12.36
C SER A 13 -3.70 -22.64 11.93
N GLU A 14 -3.64 -23.92 11.55
CA GLU A 14 -2.41 -24.56 11.09
C GLU A 14 -2.23 -24.48 9.55
N ASN A 15 -3.26 -24.01 8.83
CA ASN A 15 -3.27 -23.92 7.37
C ASN A 15 -3.15 -22.47 6.91
N GLY A 16 -1.93 -21.92 6.92
CA GLY A 16 -1.66 -20.54 6.47
C GLY A 16 -1.77 -20.31 4.96
N TRP A 17 -1.97 -21.36 4.17
CA TRP A 17 -2.03 -21.32 2.70
C TRP A 17 -3.45 -21.50 2.14
N LEU A 18 -4.42 -21.89 2.97
CA LEU A 18 -5.80 -22.16 2.56
C LEU A 18 -6.72 -21.13 3.22
N ASN A 19 -7.57 -20.46 2.43
CA ASN A 19 -8.52 -19.50 2.98
C ASN A 19 -9.53 -20.23 3.89
N ARG A 20 -10.08 -19.50 4.86
CA ARG A 20 -11.07 -20.03 5.81
C ARG A 20 -12.29 -20.64 5.09
N GLN A 21 -12.77 -19.98 4.04
CA GLN A 21 -13.92 -20.44 3.28
C GLN A 21 -13.64 -21.76 2.56
N ASP A 22 -12.48 -21.87 1.90
CA ASP A 22 -12.07 -23.08 1.18
C ASP A 22 -11.81 -24.25 2.15
N HIS A 23 -11.26 -23.93 3.33
CA HIS A 23 -11.08 -24.89 4.41
C HIS A 23 -12.42 -25.45 4.91
N GLU A 24 -13.43 -24.58 5.13
CA GLU A 24 -14.76 -24.98 5.56
C GLU A 24 -15.45 -25.87 4.50
N GLN A 25 -15.32 -25.53 3.21
CA GLN A 25 -15.84 -26.33 2.11
C GLN A 25 -15.18 -27.70 2.00
N LEU A 26 -13.84 -27.76 2.07
CA LEU A 26 -13.09 -29.02 2.03
C LEU A 26 -13.48 -29.93 3.20
N THR A 27 -13.60 -29.36 4.41
CA THR A 27 -13.98 -30.10 5.61
C THR A 27 -15.41 -30.63 5.53
N ALA A 28 -16.34 -29.85 4.97
CA ALA A 28 -17.72 -30.30 4.76
C ALA A 28 -17.78 -31.46 3.75
N TYR A 29 -17.06 -31.34 2.63
CA TYR A 29 -17.02 -32.34 1.57
C TYR A 29 -16.43 -33.69 2.02
N LEU A 30 -15.38 -33.66 2.86
CA LEU A 30 -14.79 -34.88 3.42
C LEU A 30 -15.71 -35.59 4.40
N ASN A 31 -16.50 -34.85 5.17
CA ASN A 31 -17.42 -35.44 6.16
C ASN A 31 -18.71 -35.99 5.53
N GLU A 32 -19.14 -35.51 4.36
CA GLU A 32 -20.34 -36.03 3.66
C GLU A 32 -20.15 -37.43 3.06
N LYS A 33 -18.91 -37.87 2.82
CA LYS A 33 -18.62 -39.15 2.17
C LYS A 33 -18.30 -40.32 3.11
N ASN A 34 -18.10 -40.07 4.40
CA ASN A 34 -17.71 -41.09 5.40
C ASN A 34 -18.81 -42.12 5.76
N ASP A 35 -19.98 -42.10 5.11
CA ASP A 35 -21.14 -42.90 5.53
C ASP A 35 -21.24 -44.31 4.89
N LYS A 36 -20.28 -44.75 4.06
CA LYS A 36 -20.53 -45.90 3.14
C LYS A 36 -19.50 -47.03 3.02
N GLN A 37 -18.45 -47.12 3.85
CA GLN A 37 -17.43 -48.19 3.67
C GLN A 37 -17.01 -48.87 4.99
N GLU A 38 -17.00 -50.21 5.03
CA GLU A 38 -16.66 -51.00 6.22
C GLU A 38 -15.15 -51.09 6.50
N ASP A 39 -14.29 -50.86 5.49
CA ASP A 39 -12.83 -51.02 5.62
C ASP A 39 -12.10 -49.67 5.75
N ARG A 40 -11.70 -49.38 6.99
CA ARG A 40 -11.03 -48.14 7.42
C ARG A 40 -9.77 -47.78 6.64
N ALA A 41 -8.96 -48.78 6.25
CA ALA A 41 -7.71 -48.51 5.56
C ALA A 41 -7.95 -47.98 4.13
N SER A 42 -8.97 -48.54 3.47
CA SER A 42 -9.39 -48.14 2.13
C SER A 42 -9.99 -46.73 2.13
N GLU A 43 -10.79 -46.40 3.14
CA GLU A 43 -11.40 -45.06 3.34
C GLU A 43 -10.35 -43.96 3.51
N ILE A 44 -9.31 -44.20 4.32
CA ILE A 44 -8.24 -43.23 4.55
C ILE A 44 -7.46 -42.98 3.26
N LEU A 45 -7.17 -44.02 2.47
CA LEU A 45 -6.44 -43.89 1.22
C LEU A 45 -7.22 -43.13 0.15
N GLU A 46 -8.52 -43.39 0.05
CA GLU A 46 -9.42 -42.68 -0.87
C GLU A 46 -9.53 -41.19 -0.48
N ASN A 47 -9.69 -40.91 0.82
CA ASN A 47 -9.68 -39.54 1.35
C ASN A 47 -8.36 -38.80 1.03
N ILE A 48 -7.21 -39.45 1.18
CA ILE A 48 -5.90 -38.85 0.84
C ILE A 48 -5.81 -38.54 -0.66
N GLN A 49 -6.25 -39.45 -1.53
CA GLN A 49 -6.22 -39.22 -2.98
C GLN A 49 -7.16 -38.07 -3.38
N GLN A 50 -8.34 -38.01 -2.76
CA GLN A 50 -9.32 -36.99 -3.03
C GLN A 50 -8.86 -35.60 -2.55
N VAL A 51 -8.28 -35.52 -1.34
CA VAL A 51 -7.67 -34.27 -0.84
C VAL A 51 -6.58 -33.78 -1.78
N LYS A 52 -5.73 -34.67 -2.31
CA LYS A 52 -4.71 -34.29 -3.30
C LYS A 52 -5.34 -33.65 -4.54
N SER A 53 -6.36 -34.27 -5.13
CA SER A 53 -7.02 -33.74 -6.33
C SER A 53 -7.65 -32.36 -6.12
N VAL A 54 -8.34 -32.14 -5.00
CA VAL A 54 -8.97 -30.84 -4.68
C VAL A 54 -7.92 -29.78 -4.36
N THR A 55 -6.86 -30.17 -3.64
CA THR A 55 -5.77 -29.26 -3.28
C THR A 55 -4.98 -28.83 -4.51
N GLU A 56 -4.76 -29.72 -5.48
CA GLU A 56 -4.07 -29.40 -6.73
C GLU A 56 -4.79 -28.28 -7.51
N SER A 57 -6.12 -28.34 -7.63
CA SER A 57 -6.89 -27.25 -8.26
C SER A 57 -6.73 -25.92 -7.55
N ILE A 58 -6.81 -25.90 -6.21
CA ILE A 58 -6.71 -24.68 -5.40
C ILE A 58 -5.29 -24.08 -5.50
N VAL A 59 -4.25 -24.93 -5.49
CA VAL A 59 -2.86 -24.49 -5.62
C VAL A 59 -2.59 -23.93 -7.01
N MET A 60 -3.18 -24.51 -8.06
CA MET A 60 -3.05 -23.98 -9.43
C MET A 60 -3.69 -22.60 -9.57
N GLU A 61 -4.89 -22.40 -9.03
CA GLU A 61 -5.60 -21.11 -9.04
C GLU A 61 -4.81 -20.03 -8.29
N GLN A 62 -4.28 -20.35 -7.09
CA GLN A 62 -3.41 -19.42 -6.35
C GLN A 62 -2.08 -19.12 -7.07
N GLN A 63 -1.53 -20.08 -7.81
CA GLN A 63 -0.32 -19.85 -8.61
C GLN A 63 -0.60 -18.97 -9.82
N GLU A 64 -1.78 -19.09 -10.43
CA GLU A 64 -2.22 -18.21 -11.51
C GLU A 64 -2.47 -16.79 -11.00
N GLU A 65 -3.19 -16.61 -9.89
CA GLU A 65 -3.38 -15.31 -9.23
C GLU A 65 -2.04 -14.64 -8.90
N LYS A 66 -1.08 -15.39 -8.32
CA LYS A 66 0.27 -14.88 -8.06
C LYS A 66 1.02 -14.51 -9.34
N LYS A 67 0.88 -15.29 -10.42
CA LYS A 67 1.49 -14.98 -11.72
C LYS A 67 0.87 -13.75 -12.37
N GLU A 68 -0.43 -13.53 -12.21
CA GLU A 68 -1.11 -12.33 -12.69
C GLU A 68 -0.67 -11.08 -11.91
N MET A 69 -0.59 -11.15 -10.57
CA MET A 69 -0.04 -10.06 -9.77
C MET A 69 1.40 -9.69 -10.14
N ILE A 70 2.26 -10.70 -10.41
CA ILE A 70 3.65 -10.49 -10.85
C ILE A 70 3.73 -9.92 -12.28
N LYS A 71 2.72 -10.18 -13.13
CA LYS A 71 2.64 -9.60 -14.48
C LYS A 71 2.25 -8.12 -14.43
N ASP A 72 1.35 -7.72 -13.54
CA ASP A 72 0.96 -6.31 -13.42
C ASP A 72 2.08 -5.42 -12.87
N ASP A 73 2.99 -5.95 -12.04
CA ASP A 73 4.19 -5.23 -11.56
C ASP A 73 5.21 -4.89 -12.67
N LYS A 74 5.06 -5.43 -13.89
CA LYS A 74 5.99 -5.23 -15.02
C LYS A 74 5.54 -4.19 -16.04
N LYS A 75 4.39 -3.53 -15.84
CA LYS A 75 3.98 -2.43 -16.73
C LYS A 75 4.74 -1.16 -16.36
N PRO A 76 5.23 -0.38 -17.33
CA PRO A 76 5.81 0.93 -17.07
C PRO A 76 4.78 1.80 -16.34
N ILE A 77 5.16 2.33 -15.18
CA ILE A 77 4.36 3.23 -14.38
C ILE A 77 4.85 4.64 -14.65
N GLU A 78 4.03 5.44 -15.31
CA GLU A 78 4.23 6.88 -15.43
C GLU A 78 3.66 7.57 -14.20
N PHE A 79 4.39 8.53 -13.64
CA PHE A 79 3.82 9.41 -12.62
C PHE A 79 4.17 10.88 -12.84
N LEU A 80 3.21 11.70 -12.44
CA LEU A 80 3.32 13.15 -12.42
C LEU A 80 3.55 13.62 -10.99
N ARG A 81 4.70 14.25 -10.74
CA ARG A 81 4.97 14.98 -9.51
C ARG A 81 4.68 16.45 -9.75
N GLU A 82 3.65 16.97 -9.08
CA GLU A 82 3.39 18.41 -9.05
C GLU A 82 3.85 19.00 -7.71
N TRP A 83 4.64 20.07 -7.77
CA TRP A 83 4.95 20.89 -6.60
C TRP A 83 4.03 22.10 -6.57
N ILE A 84 3.45 22.31 -5.41
CA ILE A 84 2.51 23.39 -5.18
C ILE A 84 3.00 24.20 -4.00
N TRP A 85 3.15 25.49 -4.23
CA TRP A 85 3.56 26.44 -3.21
C TRP A 85 2.39 27.32 -2.78
N PHE A 86 2.30 27.56 -1.48
CA PHE A 86 1.30 28.43 -0.86
C PHE A 86 2.00 29.59 -0.15
N PRO A 87 2.21 30.74 -0.81
CA PRO A 87 3.00 31.83 -0.27
C PRO A 87 2.44 32.39 1.04
N MET A 88 1.12 32.38 1.21
CA MET A 88 0.47 32.93 2.40
C MET A 88 -0.93 32.35 2.55
N ILE A 89 -1.16 31.58 3.62
CA ILE A 89 -2.49 31.33 4.19
C ILE A 89 -2.86 32.43 5.21
N TYR A 90 -2.43 33.67 4.95
CA TYR A 90 -2.82 34.83 5.75
C TYR A 90 -4.17 35.38 5.27
N THR A 91 -5.25 34.73 5.67
CA THR A 91 -6.55 35.39 5.68
C THR A 91 -7.26 35.10 6.99
N ARG A 92 -6.89 35.85 8.04
CA ARG A 92 -7.72 36.29 9.17
C ARG A 92 -8.42 35.22 10.04
N GLU A 93 -8.37 33.97 9.64
CA GLU A 93 -8.88 32.81 10.34
C GLU A 93 -7.68 32.10 10.94
N LYS A 94 -7.76 31.80 12.23
CA LYS A 94 -6.78 30.97 12.94
C LYS A 94 -6.91 29.52 12.47
N THR A 95 -6.74 29.26 11.18
CA THR A 95 -6.81 27.91 10.63
C THR A 95 -5.48 27.21 10.89
N ILE A 96 -5.53 26.19 11.73
CA ILE A 96 -4.37 25.45 12.24
C ILE A 96 -3.94 24.40 11.21
N SER A 97 -4.84 24.00 10.29
CA SER A 97 -4.61 22.96 9.29
C SER A 97 -5.08 23.34 7.88
N TRP A 98 -4.40 22.79 6.87
CA TRP A 98 -4.77 22.86 5.45
C TRP A 98 -6.18 22.32 5.15
N SER A 99 -6.64 21.37 5.96
CA SER A 99 -7.97 20.79 5.86
C SER A 99 -9.08 21.78 6.20
N ASP A 100 -8.77 22.80 7.01
CA ASP A 100 -9.76 23.75 7.53
C ASP A 100 -10.06 24.89 6.55
N ILE A 101 -9.27 25.03 5.48
CA ILE A 101 -9.44 26.10 4.49
C ILE A 101 -10.53 25.70 3.49
N PRO A 102 -11.57 26.52 3.26
CA PRO A 102 -12.59 26.26 2.24
C PRO A 102 -12.00 26.12 0.84
N PRO A 103 -12.52 25.21 -0.03
CA PRO A 103 -11.97 24.99 -1.38
C PRO A 103 -11.89 26.26 -2.23
N SER A 104 -12.88 27.16 -2.13
CA SER A 104 -12.91 28.44 -2.84
C SER A 104 -11.80 29.40 -2.45
N HIS A 105 -11.20 29.22 -1.26
CA HIS A 105 -10.13 30.07 -0.74
C HIS A 105 -8.74 29.46 -0.98
N LYS A 106 -8.66 28.22 -1.46
CA LYS A 106 -7.39 27.57 -1.81
C LYS A 106 -6.91 28.11 -3.16
N LYS A 107 -6.13 29.20 -3.13
CA LYS A 107 -5.40 29.67 -4.30
C LYS A 107 -4.15 28.81 -4.49
N MET A 108 -4.23 27.84 -5.40
CA MET A 108 -3.11 26.97 -5.77
C MET A 108 -2.45 27.50 -7.05
N THR A 109 -1.14 27.75 -7.01
CA THR A 109 -0.34 27.90 -8.23
C THR A 109 0.55 26.67 -8.36
N SER A 110 0.27 25.80 -9.33
CA SER A 110 1.22 24.77 -9.75
C SER A 110 2.26 25.43 -10.64
N GLN A 111 3.53 25.38 -10.23
CA GLN A 111 4.61 26.01 -10.97
C GLN A 111 5.61 24.99 -11.52
N TRP A 112 5.73 23.82 -10.89
CA TRP A 112 6.68 22.82 -11.33
C TRP A 112 6.07 21.44 -11.39
N LYS A 113 6.31 20.76 -12.52
CA LYS A 113 5.85 19.41 -12.79
C LYS A 113 7.03 18.57 -13.26
N GLU A 114 7.13 17.36 -12.74
CA GLU A 114 8.13 16.38 -13.15
C GLU A 114 7.44 15.09 -13.53
N HIS A 115 7.75 14.64 -14.74
CA HIS A 115 7.32 13.37 -15.27
C HIS A 115 8.47 12.39 -15.10
N VAL A 116 8.17 11.25 -14.49
CA VAL A 116 9.14 10.16 -14.35
C VAL A 116 8.48 8.89 -14.82
N GLU A 117 9.16 8.21 -15.73
CA GLU A 117 8.81 6.87 -16.19
C GLU A 117 9.59 5.85 -15.35
N CYS A 118 8.88 4.92 -14.74
CA CYS A 118 9.47 3.82 -13.96
C CYS A 118 9.10 2.48 -14.59
N ASP A 119 10.04 1.56 -14.66
CA ASP A 119 9.81 0.22 -15.23
C ASP A 119 9.14 -0.72 -14.22
N SER A 120 9.16 -0.38 -12.93
CA SER A 120 8.58 -1.20 -11.87
C SER A 120 8.07 -0.39 -10.68
N LYS A 121 7.15 -0.99 -9.91
CA LYS A 121 6.64 -0.42 -8.65
C LYS A 121 7.73 -0.21 -7.60
N ALA A 122 8.75 -1.09 -7.55
CA ALA A 122 9.87 -0.93 -6.62
C ALA A 122 10.71 0.31 -6.96
N GLN A 123 10.95 0.56 -8.25
CA GLN A 123 11.65 1.76 -8.72
C GLN A 123 10.83 3.02 -8.43
N PHE A 124 9.51 2.96 -8.60
CA PHE A 124 8.59 4.03 -8.20
C PHE A 124 8.73 4.39 -6.71
N GLU A 125 8.66 3.41 -5.81
CA GLU A 125 8.79 3.65 -4.37
C GLU A 125 10.17 4.22 -4.02
N SER A 126 11.23 3.80 -4.72
CA SER A 126 12.57 4.36 -4.53
C SER A 126 12.72 5.81 -4.98
N ASN A 127 11.95 6.22 -6.00
CA ASN A 127 11.96 7.59 -6.53
C ASN A 127 11.11 8.55 -5.68
N ARG A 128 10.31 8.04 -4.73
CA ARG A 128 9.44 8.85 -3.88
C ARG A 128 10.27 9.60 -2.82
N LEU A 129 10.38 10.93 -2.95
CA LEU A 129 11.11 11.77 -1.99
C LEU A 129 10.47 11.81 -0.59
N PHE A 130 9.14 11.66 -0.53
CA PHE A 130 8.36 11.66 0.70
C PHE A 130 7.48 10.41 0.77
N LYS A 131 7.88 9.46 1.63
CA LYS A 131 7.14 8.21 1.82
C LYS A 131 5.71 8.48 2.30
N ASP A 132 5.58 9.37 3.29
CA ASP A 132 4.33 9.73 3.95
C ASP A 132 4.17 11.25 4.04
N MET A 133 2.92 11.71 4.21
CA MET A 133 2.61 13.12 4.45
C MET A 133 3.08 13.49 5.87
N THR A 134 4.09 14.35 5.95
CA THR A 134 4.70 14.76 7.21
C THR A 134 4.76 16.28 7.32
N GLU A 135 4.36 16.80 8.49
CA GLU A 135 4.51 18.21 8.81
C GLU A 135 5.95 18.48 9.24
N ILE A 136 6.63 19.43 8.58
CA ILE A 136 7.97 19.86 8.95
C ILE A 136 7.89 21.23 9.60
N LYS A 137 8.36 21.31 10.85
CA LYS A 137 8.46 22.56 11.60
C LYS A 137 9.92 22.97 11.70
N PHE A 138 10.18 24.24 11.43
CA PHE A 138 11.50 24.83 11.63
C PHE A 138 11.47 25.70 12.87
N ASP A 139 12.43 25.49 13.76
CA ASP A 139 12.64 26.38 14.90
C ASP A 139 13.28 27.69 14.39
N ILE A 140 12.44 28.68 14.11
CA ILE A 140 12.86 30.01 13.70
C ILE A 140 13.19 30.81 14.96
N HIS A 141 14.48 30.90 15.28
CA HIS A 141 15.00 31.78 16.32
C HIS A 141 15.71 32.95 15.63
N GLY A 142 15.14 34.15 15.71
CA GLY A 142 15.69 35.34 15.04
C GLY A 142 15.08 36.64 15.59
N LYS A 143 15.76 37.76 15.34
CA LYS A 143 15.19 39.11 15.57
C LYS A 143 13.98 39.29 14.64
N PHE A 144 13.02 40.14 15.02
CA PHE A 144 11.76 40.37 14.29
C PHE A 144 11.92 40.69 12.79
N ALA A 145 13.09 41.16 12.35
CA ALA A 145 13.43 41.39 10.95
C ALA A 145 13.67 40.11 10.11
N ASN A 146 13.90 38.94 10.73
CA ASN A 146 14.22 37.67 10.05
C ASN A 146 13.01 36.71 9.96
N HIS A 147 11.77 37.16 10.25
CA HIS A 147 10.58 36.29 10.22
C HIS A 147 10.28 35.68 8.83
N ASN A 148 10.85 36.23 7.77
CA ASN A 148 10.69 35.75 6.39
C ASN A 148 11.99 35.17 5.81
N ASP A 149 12.98 34.81 6.63
CA ASP A 149 14.19 34.21 6.11
C ASP A 149 13.97 32.72 5.74
N LEU A 150 13.72 32.48 4.46
CA LEU A 150 13.44 31.16 3.90
C LEU A 150 14.71 30.31 3.68
N ASN A 151 15.90 30.79 4.07
CA ASN A 151 17.16 30.07 3.90
C ASN A 151 17.13 28.65 4.51
N LYS A 152 16.54 28.48 5.70
CA LYS A 152 16.41 27.15 6.33
C LYS A 152 15.54 26.20 5.51
N LEU A 153 14.47 26.74 4.90
CA LEU A 153 13.58 25.98 4.02
C LEU A 153 14.32 25.59 2.73
N GLN A 154 15.04 26.53 2.12
CA GLN A 154 15.85 26.30 0.91
C GLN A 154 16.86 25.17 1.11
N THR A 155 17.72 25.27 2.13
CA THR A 155 18.73 24.24 2.42
C THR A 155 18.09 22.88 2.73
N TRP A 156 16.94 22.87 3.40
CA TRP A 156 16.21 21.63 3.67
C TRP A 156 15.65 20.99 2.39
N MET A 157 15.08 21.79 1.47
CA MET A 157 14.57 21.33 0.17
C MET A 157 15.70 20.83 -0.74
N GLU A 158 16.83 21.50 -0.79
CA GLU A 158 18.03 21.07 -1.52
C GLU A 158 18.53 19.72 -1.00
N LYS A 159 18.66 19.57 0.32
CA LYS A 159 19.05 18.29 0.95
C LYS A 159 18.08 17.15 0.64
N LYS A 160 16.79 17.47 0.45
CA LYS A 160 15.76 16.50 0.09
C LYS A 160 15.69 16.18 -1.41
N GLY A 161 16.45 16.89 -2.24
CA GLY A 161 16.47 16.68 -3.69
C GLY A 161 15.32 17.37 -4.45
N CYS A 162 14.60 18.30 -3.80
CA CYS A 162 13.52 19.06 -4.43
C CYS A 162 13.79 20.56 -4.56
N GLY A 163 14.99 21.04 -4.20
CA GLY A 163 15.36 22.47 -4.27
C GLY A 163 15.02 23.13 -5.61
N LYS A 164 15.42 22.48 -6.72
CA LYS A 164 15.20 22.99 -8.09
C LYS A 164 13.74 23.30 -8.44
N ALA A 165 12.79 22.62 -7.82
CA ALA A 165 11.36 22.86 -8.05
C ALA A 165 10.89 24.20 -7.45
N PHE A 166 11.69 24.78 -6.56
CA PHE A 166 11.35 25.95 -5.74
C PHE A 166 12.37 27.09 -5.84
N ASP A 167 13.39 26.98 -6.70
CA ASP A 167 14.44 28.01 -6.84
C ASP A 167 13.85 29.42 -7.06
N TYR A 168 12.80 29.52 -7.89
CA TYR A 168 12.08 30.77 -8.16
C TYR A 168 11.49 31.45 -6.91
N LEU A 169 11.24 30.71 -5.82
CA LEU A 169 10.77 31.28 -4.55
C LEU A 169 11.86 32.02 -3.78
N PHE A 170 13.12 31.66 -4.03
CA PHE A 170 14.29 32.20 -3.34
C PHE A 170 15.00 33.28 -4.17
N GLU A 171 14.73 33.33 -5.48
CA GLU A 171 15.32 34.29 -6.43
C GLU A 171 14.86 35.76 -6.24
N CYS A 172 13.81 36.03 -5.44
CA CYS A 172 13.37 37.41 -5.13
C CYS A 172 14.26 38.14 -4.10
N ARG A 173 15.59 38.17 -4.30
CA ARG A 173 16.52 38.88 -3.39
C ARG A 173 17.43 39.94 -4.01
N GLU A 174 17.32 40.26 -5.29
CA GLU A 174 18.10 41.37 -5.87
C GLU A 174 17.25 42.30 -6.75
N THR A 175 16.51 43.21 -6.11
CA THR A 175 16.22 44.57 -6.60
C THR A 175 16.03 45.50 -5.41
#